data_AF-A0A7X2N0P9-F1
#
_entry.id   AF-A0A7X2N0P9-F1
#
_cell.length_a   1.000
_cell.length_b   1.000
_cell.length_c   1.000
_cell.angle_alpha   90.00
_cell.angle_beta   90.00
_cell.angle_gamma   90.00
#
_symmetry.space_group_name_H-M   'P 1'
#
loop_
_entity.id
_entity.type
_entity.pdbx_description
1 polymer ?
#
loop_
_entity_poly.entity_id
_entity_poly.type
_entity_poly.pdbx_seq_one_letter_code
_entity_poly.pdbx_strand_id
1 'polypeptide(L)'
;MHFIEIPKLQENSDEKDMLTAWTEFLKDPESERVRSLEMSVEEIREAKDELVRISNDQEQRELYEMRAKILKDKVSALNEAERKGINKGKFEVAKNLLNILDDETIAKTTGLSIDEIKKIRENKN
;
A
#
# COMPACT_ATOMS: atom_id res chain seq x y z
N MET A 1 -22.11 10.64 30.92
CA MET A 1 -20.65 10.86 30.81
C MET A 1 -20.14 9.82 29.84
N HIS A 2 -19.64 10.22 28.67
CA HIS A 2 -19.12 9.29 27.66
C HIS A 2 -17.59 9.33 27.77
N PHE A 3 -16.97 8.18 27.97
CA PHE A 3 -15.52 8.02 28.06
C PHE A 3 -15.04 7.35 26.78
N ILE A 4 -14.01 7.93 26.17
CA ILE A 4 -13.27 7.29 25.08
C ILE A 4 -12.11 6.55 25.76
N GLU A 5 -12.20 5.23 25.81
CA GLU A 5 -11.11 4.39 26.33
C GLU A 5 -10.08 4.20 25.22
N ILE A 6 -8.85 4.63 25.49
CA ILE A 6 -7.72 4.39 24.60
C ILE A 6 -7.33 2.91 24.75
N PRO A 7 -7.23 2.13 23.66
CA PRO A 7 -6.80 0.74 23.73
C PRO A 7 -5.42 0.67 24.40
N LYS A 8 -5.21 -0.39 25.19
CA LYS A 8 -3.95 -0.58 25.89
C LYS A 8 -2.83 -0.78 24.88
N LEU A 9 -1.77 0.02 25.03
CA LEU A 9 -0.57 -0.02 24.22
C LEU A 9 0.12 -1.38 24.36
N GLN A 10 0.62 -1.91 23.26
CA GLN A 10 1.47 -3.11 23.26
C GLN A 10 2.84 -2.72 23.85
N GLU A 11 3.48 -3.62 24.62
CA GLU A 11 4.74 -3.36 25.37
C GLU A 11 5.93 -2.90 24.50
N ASN A 12 5.82 -2.98 23.17
CA ASN A 12 6.86 -2.58 22.21
C ASN A 12 6.43 -1.43 21.27
N SER A 13 5.36 -0.69 21.60
CA SER A 13 4.90 0.46 20.80
C SER A 13 5.50 1.78 21.29
N ASP A 14 5.78 2.71 20.38
CA ASP A 14 6.18 4.07 20.77
C ASP A 14 4.95 4.81 21.32
N GLU A 15 4.78 4.78 22.64
CA GLU A 15 3.63 5.36 23.35
C GLU A 15 3.43 6.85 23.04
N LYS A 16 4.53 7.57 22.78
CA LYS A 16 4.52 9.00 22.48
C LYS A 16 3.94 9.26 21.10
N ASP A 17 4.22 8.40 20.13
CA ASP A 17 3.68 8.50 18.79
C ASP A 17 2.19 8.17 18.76
N MET A 18 1.76 7.15 19.50
CA MET A 18 0.35 6.80 19.61
C MET A 18 -0.46 7.91 20.27
N LEU A 19 0.02 8.48 21.39
CA LEU A 19 -0.66 9.62 22.03
C LEU A 19 -0.73 10.83 21.08
N THR A 20 0.33 11.10 20.33
CA THR A 20 0.33 12.16 19.32
C THR A 20 -0.75 11.91 18.27
N ALA A 21 -0.86 10.68 17.77
CA ALA A 21 -1.87 10.30 16.78
C ALA A 21 -3.30 10.53 17.30
N TRP A 22 -3.58 10.11 18.54
CA TRP A 22 -4.88 10.36 19.17
C TRP A 22 -5.17 11.83 19.41
N THR A 23 -4.17 12.62 19.82
CA THR A 23 -4.38 14.07 20.01
C THR A 23 -4.69 14.79 18.70
N GLU A 24 -4.08 14.37 17.58
CA GLU A 24 -4.41 14.92 16.27
C GLU A 24 -5.83 14.50 15.82
N PHE A 25 -6.20 13.24 16.06
CA PHE A 25 -7.55 12.73 15.77
C PHE A 25 -8.64 13.46 16.54
N LEU A 26 -8.46 13.67 17.85
CA LEU A 26 -9.45 14.34 18.70
C LEU A 26 -9.57 15.85 18.40
N LYS A 27 -8.51 16.49 17.89
CA LYS A 27 -8.56 17.90 17.47
C LYS A 27 -9.36 18.09 16.19
N ASP A 28 -9.03 17.30 15.16
CA ASP A 28 -9.70 17.33 13.86
C ASP A 28 -9.53 15.96 13.17
N PRO A 29 -10.55 15.09 13.27
CA PRO A 29 -10.49 13.77 12.66
C PRO A 29 -10.41 13.85 11.13
N GLU A 30 -10.78 14.98 10.52
CA GLU A 30 -10.72 15.20 9.07
C GLU A 30 -9.43 15.89 8.61
N SER A 31 -8.42 16.05 9.46
CA SER A 31 -7.17 16.71 9.07
C SER A 31 -6.28 15.86 8.14
N GLU A 32 -5.40 16.49 7.36
CA GLU A 32 -4.39 15.79 6.52
C GLU A 32 -3.46 14.90 7.36
N ARG A 33 -3.20 15.32 8.60
CA ARG A 33 -2.33 14.59 9.50
C ARG A 33 -2.98 13.29 9.95
N VAL A 34 -4.27 13.34 10.31
CA VAL A 34 -5.07 12.15 10.64
C VAL A 34 -5.24 11.24 9.44
N ARG A 35 -5.46 11.78 8.24
CA ARG A 35 -5.48 10.98 6.99
C ARG A 35 -4.20 10.19 6.78
N SER A 36 -3.04 10.79 7.07
CA SER A 36 -1.76 10.10 6.94
C SER A 36 -1.61 9.00 7.99
N LEU A 37 -2.04 9.28 9.23
CA LEU A 37 -2.00 8.33 10.34
C LEU A 37 -2.92 7.13 10.12
N GLU A 38 -4.07 7.31 9.47
CA GLU A 38 -5.01 6.24 9.12
C GLU A 38 -4.38 5.12 8.27
N MET A 39 -3.36 5.45 7.47
CA MET A 39 -2.64 4.48 6.65
C MET A 39 -1.60 3.66 7.44
N SER A 40 -1.16 4.17 8.59
CA SER A 40 -0.05 3.62 9.36
C SER A 40 -0.42 3.13 10.76
N VAL A 41 -1.53 3.63 11.32
CA VAL A 41 -2.01 3.36 12.67
C VAL A 41 -3.42 2.79 12.57
N GLU A 42 -3.55 1.49 12.88
CA GLU A 42 -4.80 0.75 12.75
C GLU A 42 -5.90 1.31 13.68
N GLU A 43 -5.54 1.70 14.89
CA GLU A 43 -6.47 2.22 15.90
C GLU A 43 -7.12 3.54 15.48
N ILE A 44 -6.37 4.39 14.76
CA ILE A 44 -6.89 5.67 14.23
C ILE A 44 -7.91 5.41 13.12
N ARG A 45 -7.65 4.41 12.26
CA ARG A 45 -8.57 3.98 11.22
C ARG A 45 -9.84 3.38 11.80
N GLU A 46 -9.73 2.51 12.80
CA GLU A 46 -10.91 1.94 13.48
C GLU A 46 -11.75 3.01 14.17
N ALA A 47 -11.11 3.96 14.87
CA ALA A 47 -11.80 5.08 15.51
C ALA A 47 -12.54 5.96 14.49
N LYS A 48 -11.95 6.14 13.30
CA LYS A 48 -12.57 6.87 12.20
C LYS A 48 -13.78 6.13 11.63
N ASP A 49 -13.67 4.84 11.38
CA ASP A 49 -14.78 3.99 10.92
C ASP A 49 -15.95 4.02 11.93
N GLU A 50 -15.63 3.95 13.22
CA GLU A 50 -16.60 4.08 14.31
C GLU A 50 -17.30 5.45 14.28
N LEU A 51 -16.52 6.54 14.17
CA LEU A 51 -17.04 7.90 14.08
C LEU A 51 -18.01 8.07 12.90
N VAL A 52 -17.65 7.54 11.73
CA VAL A 52 -18.50 7.56 10.52
C VAL A 52 -19.76 6.73 10.72
N ARG A 53 -19.66 5.57 11.38
CA ARG A 53 -20.82 4.71 11.67
C ARG A 53 -21.83 5.41 12.58
N ILE A 54 -21.36 6.12 13.60
CA ILE A 54 -22.22 6.75 14.61
C ILE A 54 -22.71 8.15 14.23
N SER A 55 -22.08 8.85 13.26
CA SER A 55 -22.42 10.26 12.96
C SER A 55 -23.81 10.45 12.37
N ASN A 56 -24.46 9.37 11.90
CA ASN A 56 -25.76 9.39 11.21
C ASN A 56 -25.85 10.35 10.00
N ASP A 57 -24.75 10.94 9.57
CA ASP A 57 -24.66 11.88 8.46
C ASP A 57 -24.35 11.11 7.17
N GLN A 58 -25.28 11.18 6.21
CA GLN A 58 -25.13 10.49 4.92
C GLN A 58 -24.04 11.13 4.05
N GLU A 59 -23.90 12.45 4.08
CA GLU A 59 -22.91 13.17 3.28
C GLU A 59 -21.48 12.84 3.75
N GLN A 60 -21.28 12.75 5.06
CA GLN A 60 -20.00 12.33 5.65
C GLN A 60 -19.66 10.88 5.30
N ARG A 61 -20.67 9.99 5.26
CA ARG A 61 -20.49 8.60 4.84
C ARG A 61 -20.06 8.48 3.39
N GLU A 62 -20.77 9.14 2.48
CA GLU A 62 -20.44 9.13 1.04
C GLU A 62 -19.05 9.72 0.77
N LEU A 63 -18.70 10.81 1.46
CA LEU A 63 -17.38 11.44 1.36
C LEU A 63 -16.27 10.50 1.85
N TYR A 64 -16.51 9.78 2.96
CA TYR A 64 -15.56 8.81 3.50
C TYR A 64 -15.36 7.61 2.55
N GLU A 65 -16.44 7.05 2.02
CA GLU A 65 -16.37 5.96 1.04
C GLU A 65 -15.60 6.36 -0.22
N MET A 66 -15.86 7.57 -0.74
CA MET A 66 -15.13 8.11 -1.90
C MET A 66 -13.64 8.24 -1.61
N ARG A 67 -13.27 8.71 -0.41
CA ARG A 67 -11.86 8.85 0.01
C ARG A 67 -11.18 7.49 0.15
N ALA A 68 -11.82 6.53 0.83
CA ALA A 68 -11.32 5.16 0.96
C ALA A 68 -11.08 4.53 -0.41
N LYS A 69 -11.99 4.77 -1.37
CA LYS A 69 -11.82 4.34 -2.76
C LYS A 69 -10.60 4.98 -3.43
N ILE A 70 -10.44 6.30 -3.33
CA ILE A 70 -9.27 7.01 -3.91
C ILE A 70 -7.95 6.46 -3.33
N LEU A 71 -7.90 6.21 -2.02
CA LEU A 71 -6.71 5.64 -1.37
C LEU A 71 -6.40 4.25 -1.90
N LYS A 72 -7.41 3.37 -1.97
CA LYS A 72 -7.26 2.02 -2.52
C LYS A 72 -6.80 2.04 -3.98
N ASP A 73 -7.34 2.95 -4.79
CA ASP A 73 -6.96 3.12 -6.19
C ASP A 73 -5.50 3.59 -6.31
N LYS A 74 -5.05 4.52 -5.46
CA LYS A 74 -3.65 4.97 -5.41
C LYS A 74 -2.70 3.83 -5.03
N VAL A 75 -3.01 3.06 -4.00
CA VAL A 75 -2.19 1.89 -3.59
C VAL A 75 -2.13 0.87 -4.72
N SER A 76 -3.26 0.58 -5.35
CA SER A 76 -3.32 -0.35 -6.48
C SER A 76 -2.48 0.13 -7.66
N ALA A 77 -2.51 1.43 -7.97
CA ALA A 77 -1.71 2.02 -9.04
C ALA A 77 -0.20 1.96 -8.74
N LEU A 78 0.21 2.21 -7.50
CA LEU A 78 1.61 2.10 -7.08
C LEU A 78 2.12 0.66 -7.17
N ASN A 79 1.36 -0.30 -6.63
CA ASN A 79 1.71 -1.73 -6.69
C ASN A 79 1.82 -2.22 -8.15
N GLU A 80 0.93 -1.74 -9.02
CA GLU A 80 0.96 -2.07 -10.44
C GLU A 80 2.20 -1.47 -11.13
N ALA A 81 2.55 -0.22 -10.81
CA ALA A 81 3.74 0.43 -11.33
C ALA A 81 5.03 -0.27 -10.90
N GLU A 82 5.12 -0.66 -9.63
CA GLU A 82 6.25 -1.42 -9.09
C GLU A 82 6.38 -2.78 -9.78
N ARG A 83 5.29 -3.56 -9.86
CA ARG A 83 5.26 -4.86 -10.53
C ARG A 83 5.70 -4.75 -12.01
N LYS A 84 5.20 -3.73 -12.72
CA LYS A 84 5.62 -3.45 -14.11
C LYS A 84 7.09 -3.08 -14.19
N GLY A 85 7.60 -2.29 -13.26
CA GLY A 85 9.01 -1.91 -13.17
C GLY A 85 9.92 -3.12 -12.97
N ILE A 86 9.60 -3.97 -11.99
CA ILE A 86 10.33 -5.22 -11.72
C ILE A 86 10.33 -6.13 -12.96
N ASN A 87 9.17 -6.35 -13.57
CA ASN A 87 9.08 -7.17 -14.77
C ASN A 87 9.91 -6.59 -15.91
N LYS A 88 9.79 -5.29 -16.21
CA LYS A 88 10.64 -4.63 -17.22
C LYS A 88 12.13 -4.82 -16.93
N GLY A 89 12.56 -4.65 -15.68
CA GLY A 89 13.93 -4.89 -15.27
C GLY A 89 14.40 -6.31 -15.56
N LYS A 90 13.59 -7.33 -15.23
CA LYS A 90 13.88 -8.73 -15.56
C LYS A 90 14.06 -8.96 -17.05
N PHE A 91 13.17 -8.39 -17.88
CA PHE A 91 13.24 -8.50 -19.34
C PHE A 91 14.49 -7.83 -19.92
N GLU A 92 14.88 -6.66 -19.42
CA GLU A 92 16.09 -5.97 -19.88
C GLU A 92 17.37 -6.73 -19.48
N VAL A 93 17.42 -7.27 -18.26
CA VAL A 93 18.53 -8.14 -17.84
C VAL A 93 18.61 -9.38 -18.72
N ALA A 94 17.48 -10.05 -19.00
CA ALA A 94 17.43 -11.21 -19.88
C ALA A 94 17.98 -10.89 -21.29
N LYS A 95 17.54 -9.78 -21.91
CA LYS A 95 18.01 -9.35 -23.24
C LYS A 95 19.53 -9.17 -23.32
N ASN A 96 20.13 -8.61 -22.27
CA ASN A 96 21.57 -8.39 -22.18
C ASN A 96 22.35 -9.70 -22.04
N LEU A 97 21.75 -10.72 -21.44
CA LEU A 97 22.37 -12.02 -21.20
C LEU A 97 22.21 -13.02 -22.36
N LEU A 98 21.26 -12.80 -23.29
CA LEU A 98 20.94 -13.74 -24.39
C LEU A 98 22.13 -14.19 -25.24
N ASN A 99 23.15 -13.33 -25.40
CA ASN A 99 24.33 -13.61 -26.20
C ASN A 99 25.50 -14.20 -25.38
N ILE A 100 25.31 -14.33 -24.07
CA ILE A 100 26.36 -14.71 -23.11
C ILE A 100 26.03 -16.05 -22.47
N LEU A 101 24.76 -16.30 -22.17
CA LEU A 101 24.28 -17.46 -21.40
C LEU A 101 23.20 -18.24 -22.16
N ASP A 102 23.01 -19.50 -21.74
CA ASP A 102 21.92 -20.38 -22.16
C ASP A 102 20.58 -19.97 -21.54
N ASP A 103 19.48 -20.43 -22.15
CA ASP A 103 18.12 -20.02 -21.77
C ASP A 103 17.76 -20.50 -20.35
N GLU A 104 18.23 -21.68 -19.93
CA GLU A 104 18.01 -22.24 -18.60
C GLU A 104 18.67 -21.38 -17.51
N THR A 105 19.91 -20.96 -17.71
CA THR A 105 20.64 -20.09 -16.77
C THR A 105 20.01 -18.70 -16.67
N ILE A 106 19.57 -18.13 -17.79
CA ILE A 106 18.90 -16.83 -17.81
C ILE A 106 17.54 -16.91 -17.09
N ALA A 107 16.75 -17.95 -17.35
CA ALA A 107 15.47 -18.18 -16.68
C ALA A 107 15.65 -18.26 -15.16
N LYS A 108 16.63 -19.07 -14.70
CA LYS A 108 16.94 -19.21 -13.27
C LYS A 108 17.39 -17.89 -12.62
N THR A 109 18.19 -17.09 -13.31
CA THR A 109 18.77 -15.85 -12.76
C THR A 109 17.75 -14.71 -12.71
N THR A 110 16.91 -14.60 -13.74
CA THR A 110 15.91 -13.51 -13.85
C THR A 110 14.57 -13.86 -13.19
N GLY A 111 14.33 -15.14 -12.93
CA GLY A 111 13.04 -15.64 -12.48
C GLY A 111 11.94 -15.50 -13.53
N LEU A 112 12.31 -15.48 -14.81
CA LEU A 112 11.41 -15.62 -15.96
C LEU A 112 11.32 -17.10 -16.35
N SER A 113 10.24 -17.48 -17.03
CA SER A 113 10.09 -18.82 -17.60
C SER A 113 10.99 -19.01 -18.83
N ILE A 114 11.37 -20.25 -19.13
CA ILE A 114 12.15 -20.59 -20.33
C ILE A 114 11.41 -20.15 -21.60
N ASP A 115 10.09 -20.28 -21.64
CA ASP A 115 9.27 -19.85 -22.78
C ASP A 115 9.31 -18.33 -22.99
N GLU A 116 9.34 -17.54 -21.92
CA GLU A 116 9.55 -16.10 -22.02
C GLU A 116 10.93 -15.77 -22.59
N ILE A 117 11.98 -16.46 -22.13
CA ILE A 117 13.34 -16.24 -22.66
C ILE A 117 13.42 -16.57 -24.16
N LYS A 118 12.84 -17.69 -24.59
CA LYS A 118 12.78 -18.07 -26.01
C LYS A 118 12.06 -17.02 -26.85
N LYS A 119 10.93 -16.49 -26.38
CA LYS A 119 10.22 -15.39 -27.05
C LYS A 119 11.07 -14.13 -27.16
N ILE A 120 11.86 -13.78 -26.14
CA ILE A 120 12.76 -12.62 -26.23
C ILE A 120 13.83 -12.87 -27.29
N ARG A 121 14.36 -14.09 -27.38
CA ARG A 121 15.38 -14.50 -28.37
C ARG A 121 14.83 -14.45 -29.81
N GLU A 122 13.60 -14.92 -30.02
CA GLU A 122 12.91 -14.86 -31.31
C GLU A 122 12.66 -13.42 -31.77
N ASN A 123 12.30 -12.51 -30.88
CA ASN A 123 12.04 -11.09 -31.20
C ASN A 123 13.31 -10.24 -31.37
N LYS A 124 14.50 -10.81 -31.14
CA LYS A 124 15.80 -10.14 -31.33
C LYS A 124 16.39 -10.40 -32.73
N ASN A 125 15.95 -11.46 -33.40
CA ASN A 125 16.32 -11.83 -34.76
C ASN A 125 15.37 -11.18 -35.78
#